data_AF-A0A067EMW9-F1
#
_entry.id   AF-A0A067EMW9-F1
#
_cell.length_a   1.000
_cell.length_b   1.000
_cell.length_c   1.000
_cell.angle_alpha   90.00
_cell.angle_beta   90.00
_cell.angle_gamma   90.00
#
_symmetry.space_group_name_H-M   'P 1'
#
loop_
_entity.id
_entity.type
_entity.pdbx_description
1 polymer ?
#
loop_
_entity_poly.entity_id
_entity_poly.type
_entity_poly.pdbx_seq_one_letter_code
_entity_poly.pdbx_strand_id
1 'polypeptide(L)'
;MPVIGVSRSAKGYCIISILETMKTYSLEDGLTEDALVTKLRTSRYHHLFLHTSLRQNTSGTSRWGEYGEGGLLWGECIARHFEWFEGDPVIELLLKVKELYGLENEVTFRNVTVSYENRPRPLHLGTATQIGAIPTEGIPCLLKVLLPSNCSGLPILYVRDLLLNPPAYEIASTIQAICKLMSKVTCSIPEFTC
;
A
#
# COMPACT_ATOMS: atom_id res chain seq x y z
N MET A 1 -12.89 3.41 2.31
CA MET A 1 -11.48 3.62 1.91
C MET A 1 -10.69 3.94 3.17
N PRO A 2 -9.45 3.45 3.33
CA PRO A 2 -8.66 3.72 4.51
C PRO A 2 -8.24 5.19 4.63
N VAL A 3 -7.98 5.59 5.87
CA VAL A 3 -7.16 6.75 6.24
C VAL A 3 -5.72 6.27 6.37
N ILE A 4 -4.79 7.00 5.76
CA ILE A 4 -3.37 6.65 5.74
C ILE A 4 -2.59 7.63 6.60
N GLY A 5 -1.74 7.11 7.48
CA GLY A 5 -0.71 7.86 8.18
C GLY A 5 0.68 7.42 7.74
N VAL A 6 1.60 8.37 7.60
CA VAL A 6 2.99 8.12 7.26
C VAL A 6 3.89 8.71 8.32
N SER A 7 4.86 7.93 8.80
CA SER A 7 5.84 8.36 9.78
C SER A 7 7.23 7.81 9.47
N ARG A 8 8.23 8.32 10.18
CA ARG A 8 9.59 7.81 10.15
C ARG A 8 9.82 6.92 11.36
N SER A 9 10.56 5.84 11.19
CA SER A 9 10.94 4.90 12.25
C SER A 9 12.45 4.66 12.24
N ALA A 10 12.94 3.96 13.26
CA ALA A 10 14.35 3.57 13.32
C ALA A 10 14.78 2.63 12.16
N LYS A 11 13.82 1.95 11.51
CA LYS A 11 14.08 0.99 10.42
C LYS A 11 13.89 1.61 9.02
N GLY A 12 13.46 2.86 8.93
CA GLY A 12 13.13 3.54 7.68
C GLY A 12 11.82 4.30 7.78
N TYR A 13 10.89 4.02 6.87
CA TYR A 13 9.55 4.61 6.88
C TYR A 13 8.50 3.62 7.36
N CYS A 14 7.42 4.18 7.86
CA CYS A 14 6.27 3.47 8.36
C CYS A 14 5.00 4.01 7.70
N ILE A 15 4.10 3.11 7.31
CA ILE A 15 2.75 3.44 6.84
C ILE A 15 1.72 2.75 7.72
N ILE A 16 0.73 3.51 8.15
CA ILE A 16 -0.39 3.05 8.95
C ILE A 16 -1.64 3.21 8.10
N SER A 17 -2.43 2.15 7.99
CA SER A 17 -3.69 2.15 7.26
C SER A 17 -4.82 1.82 8.22
N ILE A 18 -5.78 2.74 8.36
CA ILE A 18 -6.93 2.60 9.25
C ILE A 18 -8.19 2.49 8.39
N LEU A 19 -8.91 1.39 8.55
CA LEU A 19 -10.20 1.18 7.93
C LEU A 19 -11.30 1.37 8.97
N GLU A 20 -11.91 2.55 8.95
CA GLU A 20 -12.96 2.93 9.91
C GLU A 20 -14.13 1.94 9.93
N THR A 21 -14.62 1.55 8.75
CA THR A 21 -15.81 0.69 8.63
C THR A 21 -15.63 -0.70 9.24
N MET A 22 -14.40 -1.21 9.26
CA MET A 22 -14.08 -2.51 9.87
C MET A 22 -13.51 -2.38 11.28
N LYS A 23 -13.30 -1.15 11.76
CA LYS A 23 -12.61 -0.86 13.03
C LYS A 23 -11.28 -1.60 13.11
N THR A 24 -10.51 -1.57 12.02
CA THR A 24 -9.19 -2.23 11.95
C THR A 24 -8.10 -1.26 11.55
N TYR A 25 -6.88 -1.52 11.98
CA TYR A 25 -5.69 -0.85 11.48
C TYR A 25 -4.56 -1.83 11.19
N SER A 26 -3.70 -1.49 10.23
CA SER A 26 -2.47 -2.21 9.93
C SER A 26 -1.28 -1.26 9.91
N LEU A 27 -0.13 -1.73 10.40
CA LEU A 27 1.13 -1.02 10.48
C LEU A 27 2.17 -1.75 9.64
N GLU A 28 2.75 -1.08 8.65
CA GLU A 28 3.90 -1.61 7.92
C GLU A 28 5.12 -0.74 8.19
N ASP A 29 6.17 -1.33 8.76
CA ASP A 29 7.38 -0.64 9.22
C ASP A 29 8.63 -1.15 8.48
N GLY A 30 9.70 -0.37 8.48
CA GLY A 30 10.97 -0.69 7.82
C GLY A 30 10.91 -0.56 6.31
N LEU A 31 10.01 0.29 5.79
CA LEU A 31 9.88 0.55 4.37
C LEU A 31 11.00 1.47 3.89
N THR A 32 11.52 1.20 2.70
CA THR A 32 12.31 2.18 1.97
C THR A 32 11.40 3.29 1.45
N GLU A 33 11.98 4.44 1.11
CA GLU A 33 11.25 5.55 0.50
C GLU A 33 10.48 5.12 -0.76
N ASP A 34 11.15 4.35 -1.63
CA ASP A 34 10.61 3.77 -2.87
C ASP A 34 9.40 2.87 -2.62
N ALA A 35 9.50 1.99 -1.61
CA ALA A 35 8.42 1.07 -1.24
C ALA A 35 7.21 1.84 -0.68
N LEU A 36 7.44 2.88 0.10
CA LEU A 36 6.38 3.73 0.64
C LEU A 36 5.66 4.50 -0.48
N VAL A 37 6.40 5.13 -1.39
CA VAL A 37 5.81 5.81 -2.56
C VAL A 37 5.01 4.85 -3.42
N THR A 38 5.55 3.65 -3.66
CA THR A 38 4.83 2.58 -4.37
C THR A 38 3.49 2.27 -3.69
N LYS A 39 3.46 2.12 -2.37
CA LYS A 39 2.22 1.90 -1.61
C LYS A 39 1.25 3.07 -1.70
N LEU A 40 1.71 4.33 -1.63
CA LEU A 40 0.85 5.51 -1.77
C LEU A 40 0.22 5.64 -3.16
N ARG A 41 0.94 5.23 -4.22
CA ARG A 41 0.43 5.23 -5.61
C ARG A 41 -0.57 4.11 -5.88
N THR A 42 -0.44 3.00 -5.18
CA THR A 42 -1.25 1.79 -5.40
C THR A 42 -2.45 1.71 -4.47
N SER A 43 -2.38 2.35 -3.31
CA SER A 43 -3.45 2.39 -2.33
C SER A 43 -4.50 3.42 -2.71
N ARG A 44 -5.77 3.03 -2.61
CA ARG A 44 -6.89 3.98 -2.63
C ARG A 44 -7.18 4.42 -1.20
N TYR A 45 -7.02 5.69 -0.91
CA TYR A 45 -7.28 6.26 0.41
C TYR A 45 -7.95 7.62 0.29
N HIS A 46 -8.63 8.06 1.35
CA HIS A 46 -9.35 9.35 1.33
C HIS A 46 -8.61 10.46 2.07
N HIS A 47 -7.94 10.15 3.18
CA HIS A 47 -7.15 11.11 3.95
C HIS A 47 -5.70 10.63 4.10
N LEU A 48 -4.78 11.58 4.05
CA LEU A 48 -3.35 11.38 4.27
C LEU A 48 -2.91 12.26 5.44
N PHE A 49 -2.30 11.62 6.44
CA PHE A 49 -1.69 12.28 7.58
C PHE A 49 -0.19 12.03 7.57
N LEU A 50 0.57 13.09 7.81
CA LEU A 50 2.03 13.06 7.84
C LEU A 50 2.50 13.36 9.26
N HIS A 51 3.30 12.46 9.81
CA HIS A 51 3.84 12.64 11.15
C HIS A 51 5.05 13.57 11.12
N THR A 52 5.20 14.45 12.10
CA THR A 52 6.29 15.43 12.14
C THR A 52 7.68 14.83 12.22
N SER A 53 7.82 13.55 12.59
CA SER A 53 9.06 12.78 12.42
C SER A 53 9.61 12.79 10.99
N LEU A 54 8.77 13.04 9.99
CA LEU A 54 9.22 13.18 8.61
C LEU A 54 10.05 14.45 8.42
N ARG A 55 9.70 15.55 9.10
CA ARG A 55 10.38 16.86 8.97
C ARG A 55 11.78 16.88 9.59
N GLN A 56 12.00 16.05 10.62
CA GLN A 56 13.21 16.07 11.43
C GLN A 56 14.05 14.82 11.14
N ASN A 57 15.22 15.01 10.54
CA ASN A 57 16.26 13.98 10.56
C ASN A 57 16.95 13.99 11.94
N THR A 58 17.28 12.81 12.49
CA THR A 58 18.16 12.63 13.64
C THR A 58 19.50 13.38 13.55
N SER A 59 20.01 13.68 12.35
CA SER A 59 21.23 14.46 12.12
C SER A 59 21.01 15.96 11.95
N GLY A 60 19.75 16.45 11.91
CA GLY A 60 19.43 17.87 11.72
C GLY A 60 19.83 18.49 10.37
N THR A 61 20.44 17.71 9.46
CA THR A 61 21.02 18.22 8.22
C THR A 61 20.12 18.12 6.99
N SER A 62 19.20 17.15 6.95
CA SER A 62 18.20 17.07 5.87
C SER A 62 16.84 17.60 6.34
N ARG A 63 16.33 18.59 5.62
CA ARG A 63 14.93 19.00 5.68
C ARG A 63 14.17 18.10 4.72
N TRP A 64 13.10 17.48 5.18
CA TRP A 64 12.17 16.81 4.28
C TRP A 64 11.64 17.84 3.28
N GLY A 65 11.93 17.61 1.99
CA GLY A 65 11.76 18.59 0.93
C GLY A 65 12.18 18.02 -0.42
N GLU A 66 12.15 18.86 -1.45
CA GLU A 66 12.34 18.46 -2.85
C GLU A 66 13.70 17.80 -3.14
N TYR A 67 14.73 18.11 -2.35
CA TYR A 67 16.09 17.61 -2.56
C TYR A 67 16.60 16.82 -1.36
N GLY A 68 17.24 15.68 -1.63
CA GLY A 68 17.86 14.82 -0.62
C GLY A 68 16.98 13.66 -0.18
N GLU A 69 17.30 13.11 0.99
CA GLU A 69 16.58 11.97 1.56
C GLU A 69 15.11 12.33 1.87
N GLY A 70 14.17 11.55 1.36
CA GLY A 70 12.75 11.84 1.48
C GLY A 70 12.16 12.72 0.37
N GLY A 71 12.95 13.07 -0.66
CA GLY A 71 12.50 13.88 -1.79
C GLY A 71 11.48 13.20 -2.73
N LEU A 72 11.59 11.89 -2.95
CA LEU A 72 10.58 11.14 -3.71
C LEU A 72 9.26 11.10 -2.94
N LEU A 73 9.32 10.84 -1.63
CA LEU A 73 8.14 10.85 -0.78
C LEU A 73 7.53 12.25 -0.67
N TRP A 74 8.36 13.30 -0.57
CA TRP A 74 7.91 14.68 -0.59
C TRP A 74 7.16 15.00 -1.88
N GLY A 75 7.74 14.68 -3.04
CA GLY A 75 7.12 14.87 -4.34
C GLY A 75 5.79 14.13 -4.48
N GLU A 76 5.69 12.92 -3.92
CA GLU A 76 4.44 12.14 -3.92
C GLU A 76 3.36 12.75 -3.02
N CYS A 77 3.74 13.23 -1.83
CA CYS A 77 2.80 13.77 -0.85
C CYS A 77 2.35 15.20 -1.20
N ILE A 78 3.23 16.05 -1.73
CA ILE A 78 2.90 17.46 -2.01
C ILE A 78 1.86 17.65 -3.12
N ALA A 79 1.75 16.67 -4.01
CA ALA A 79 0.68 16.63 -5.01
C ALA A 79 -0.70 16.30 -4.42
N ARG A 80 -0.80 15.98 -3.13
CA ARG A 80 -2.01 15.51 -2.44
C ARG A 80 -2.35 16.41 -1.26
N HIS A 81 -3.61 16.45 -0.86
CA HIS A 81 -4.01 17.07 0.40
C HIS A 81 -3.54 16.20 1.56
N PHE A 82 -2.83 16.78 2.53
CA PHE A 82 -2.41 16.10 3.74
C PHE A 82 -2.48 17.01 4.96
N GLU A 83 -2.55 16.40 6.13
CA GLU A 83 -2.52 17.07 7.43
C GLU A 83 -1.34 16.59 8.27
N TRP A 84 -0.81 17.47 9.11
CA TRP A 84 0.28 17.14 10.01
C TRP A 84 -0.24 16.70 11.37
N PHE A 85 0.46 15.75 11.99
CA PHE A 85 0.18 15.33 13.37
C PHE A 85 1.49 14.99 14.11
N GLU A 86 1.41 15.00 15.44
CA GLU A 86 2.54 14.80 16.35
C GLU A 86 2.15 13.80 17.45
N GLY A 87 3.13 13.17 18.09
CA GLY A 87 2.95 12.23 19.20
C GLY A 87 3.26 10.79 18.80
N ASP A 88 2.57 9.81 19.38
CA ASP A 88 2.72 8.42 18.94
C ASP A 88 1.99 8.21 17.59
N PRO A 89 2.67 7.75 16.53
CA PRO A 89 2.07 7.67 15.19
C PRO A 89 0.79 6.86 15.10
N VAL A 90 0.63 5.80 15.90
CA VAL A 90 -0.54 4.92 15.84
C VAL A 90 -1.67 5.50 16.68
N ILE A 91 -1.39 5.87 17.93
CA ILE A 91 -2.39 6.40 18.85
C ILE A 91 -2.99 7.69 18.31
N GLU A 92 -2.15 8.63 17.88
CA GLU A 92 -2.59 9.95 17.43
C GLU A 92 -3.36 9.89 16.12
N LEU A 93 -2.95 9.01 15.21
CA LEU A 93 -3.69 8.79 13.97
C LEU A 93 -5.06 8.16 14.25
N LEU A 94 -5.16 7.22 15.20
CA LEU A 94 -6.45 6.65 15.61
C LEU A 94 -7.36 7.73 16.22
N LEU A 95 -6.82 8.65 17.03
CA LEU A 95 -7.56 9.79 17.56
C LEU A 95 -8.05 10.72 16.43
N LYS A 96 -7.19 11.02 15.45
CA LYS A 96 -7.58 11.80 14.27
C LYS A 96 -8.68 11.15 13.45
N VAL A 97 -8.64 9.83 13.28
CA VAL A 97 -9.73 9.08 12.62
C VAL A 97 -11.02 9.18 13.42
N LYS A 98 -10.96 9.07 14.75
CA LYS A 98 -12.16 9.23 15.59
C LYS A 98 -12.76 10.62 15.46
N GLU A 99 -11.95 11.66 15.51
CA GLU A 99 -12.36 13.05 15.29
C GLU A 99 -13.01 13.22 13.91
N LEU A 100 -12.37 12.72 12.86
CA LEU A 100 -12.80 12.85 11.47
C LEU A 100 -14.15 12.18 11.19
N TYR A 101 -14.43 11.04 11.83
CA TYR A 101 -15.66 10.28 11.65
C TYR A 101 -16.67 10.47 12.80
N GLY A 102 -16.42 11.36 13.76
CA GLY A 102 -17.30 11.61 14.89
C GLY A 102 -17.51 10.39 15.80
N LEU A 103 -16.49 9.57 15.99
CA LEU A 103 -16.53 8.36 16.81
C LEU A 103 -16.27 8.68 18.28
N GLU A 104 -16.90 7.92 19.17
CA GLU A 104 -16.62 7.99 20.61
C GLU A 104 -15.18 7.54 20.93
N ASN A 105 -14.60 8.12 21.99
CA ASN A 105 -13.23 7.79 22.40
C ASN A 105 -13.06 6.33 22.83
N GLU A 106 -14.11 5.67 23.31
CA GLU A 106 -14.11 4.27 23.71
C GLU A 106 -14.04 3.29 22.53
N VAL A 107 -14.26 3.75 21.29
CA VAL A 107 -14.19 2.87 20.11
C VAL A 107 -12.76 2.37 19.91
N THR A 108 -12.58 1.06 19.99
CA THR A 108 -11.27 0.42 19.78
C THR A 108 -11.11 -0.05 18.33
N PHE A 109 -9.89 0.06 17.80
CA PHE A 109 -9.54 -0.50 16.51
C PHE A 109 -8.66 -1.74 16.69
N ARG A 110 -8.98 -2.83 15.99
CA ARG A 110 -8.23 -4.08 16.04
C ARG A 110 -7.00 -4.02 15.12
N ASN A 111 -5.84 -4.40 15.64
CA ASN A 111 -4.64 -4.58 14.85
C ASN A 111 -4.77 -5.80 13.93
N VAL A 112 -4.64 -5.61 12.61
CA VAL A 112 -4.62 -6.66 11.58
C VAL A 112 -3.31 -6.69 10.79
N THR A 113 -2.25 -6.13 11.38
CA THR A 113 -0.90 -6.16 10.82
C THR A 113 -0.46 -7.59 10.58
N VAL A 114 -0.05 -7.90 9.36
CA VAL A 114 0.47 -9.22 9.02
C VAL A 114 1.98 -9.14 8.93
N SER A 115 2.68 -10.08 9.57
CA SER A 115 4.13 -10.16 9.52
C SER A 115 4.64 -10.23 8.07
N TYR A 116 5.73 -9.50 7.82
CA TYR A 116 6.43 -9.45 6.54
C TYR A 116 7.48 -10.55 6.36
N GLU A 117 7.62 -11.44 7.36
CA GLU A 117 8.55 -12.56 7.30
C GLU A 117 8.15 -13.54 6.17
N ASN A 118 9.16 -14.08 5.47
CA ASN A 118 8.99 -15.07 4.39
C ASN A 118 8.08 -14.60 3.23
N ARG A 119 8.17 -13.32 2.86
CA ARG A 119 7.52 -12.78 1.65
C ARG A 119 8.53 -12.42 0.56
N PRO A 120 8.18 -12.61 -0.72
CA PRO A 120 8.93 -12.00 -1.82
C PRO A 120 8.95 -10.48 -1.65
N ARG A 121 10.02 -9.84 -2.12
CA ARG A 121 10.05 -8.38 -2.20
C ARG A 121 9.08 -7.92 -3.30
N PRO A 122 8.26 -6.88 -3.05
CA PRO A 122 7.50 -6.21 -4.11
C PRO A 122 8.40 -5.76 -5.26
N LEU A 123 7.80 -5.50 -6.42
CA LEU A 123 8.50 -4.82 -7.50
C LEU A 123 9.00 -3.44 -7.04
N HIS A 124 10.23 -3.10 -7.42
CA HIS A 124 10.76 -1.74 -7.26
C HIS A 124 9.87 -0.74 -8.03
N LEU A 125 9.72 0.49 -7.53
CA LEU A 125 8.88 1.52 -8.13
C LEU A 125 9.18 1.72 -9.61
N GLY A 126 10.47 1.77 -9.97
CA GLY A 126 10.92 1.93 -11.35
C GLY A 126 10.42 0.81 -12.25
N THR A 127 10.59 -0.45 -11.82
CA THR A 127 10.11 -1.61 -12.58
C THR A 127 8.58 -1.63 -12.67
N ALA A 128 7.89 -1.40 -11.55
CA ALA A 128 6.43 -1.36 -11.49
C ALA A 128 5.84 -0.26 -12.40
N THR A 129 6.53 0.88 -12.50
CA THR A 129 6.19 1.98 -13.39
C THR A 129 6.43 1.61 -14.85
N GLN A 130 7.62 1.09 -15.19
CA GLN A 130 8.00 0.76 -16.56
C GLN A 130 7.14 -0.33 -17.21
N ILE A 131 6.61 -1.29 -16.44
CA ILE A 131 5.68 -2.30 -16.96
C ILE A 131 4.21 -1.84 -16.91
N GLY A 132 3.95 -0.62 -16.44
CA GLY A 132 2.62 -0.06 -16.24
C GLY A 132 1.77 -0.81 -15.21
N ALA A 133 2.40 -1.50 -14.25
CA ALA A 133 1.69 -2.05 -13.09
C ALA A 133 1.20 -0.92 -12.18
N ILE A 134 2.02 0.12 -12.00
CA ILE A 134 1.59 1.42 -11.49
C ILE A 134 1.19 2.26 -12.71
N PRO A 135 -0.07 2.74 -12.79
CA PRO A 135 -0.49 3.61 -13.88
C PRO A 135 0.38 4.87 -13.93
N THR A 136 1.00 5.13 -15.07
CA THR A 136 1.85 6.30 -15.30
C THR A 136 1.58 6.80 -16.71
N GLU A 137 1.50 8.12 -16.87
CA GLU A 137 1.22 8.76 -18.15
C GLU A 137 2.26 8.35 -19.20
N GLY A 138 1.79 8.05 -20.42
CA GLY A 138 2.64 7.62 -21.52
C GLY A 138 3.16 6.17 -21.43
N ILE A 139 2.94 5.45 -20.32
CA ILE A 139 3.39 4.06 -20.17
C ILE A 139 2.24 3.06 -20.36
N PRO A 140 2.31 2.16 -21.36
CA PRO A 140 1.30 1.12 -21.54
C PRO A 140 1.35 0.07 -20.43
N CYS A 141 0.20 -0.47 -20.05
CA CYS A 141 0.10 -1.50 -19.03
C CYS A 141 0.32 -2.89 -19.63
N LEU A 142 1.44 -3.55 -19.29
CA LEU A 142 1.78 -4.89 -19.79
C LEU A 142 0.70 -5.93 -19.46
N LEU A 143 0.04 -5.80 -18.29
CA LEU A 143 -1.04 -6.70 -17.89
C LEU A 143 -2.25 -6.66 -18.83
N LYS A 144 -2.50 -5.52 -19.51
CA LYS A 144 -3.56 -5.42 -20.53
C LYS A 144 -3.22 -6.16 -21.83
N VAL A 145 -1.94 -6.44 -22.06
CA VAL A 145 -1.44 -7.17 -23.24
C VAL A 145 -1.33 -8.67 -22.95
N LEU A 146 -0.90 -9.04 -21.74
CA LEU A 146 -0.72 -10.44 -21.34
C LEU A 146 -2.03 -11.18 -21.09
N LEU A 147 -3.07 -10.46 -20.64
CA LEU A 147 -4.36 -11.06 -20.35
C LEU A 147 -5.28 -11.00 -21.59
N PRO A 148 -6.16 -12.01 -21.78
CA PRO A 148 -7.14 -12.00 -22.85
C PRO A 148 -7.96 -10.70 -22.90
N SER A 149 -8.36 -10.24 -24.08
CA SER A 149 -9.09 -8.96 -24.24
C SER A 149 -10.45 -8.92 -23.54
N ASN A 150 -11.07 -10.09 -23.29
CA ASN A 150 -12.29 -10.23 -22.50
C ASN A 150 -12.04 -10.21 -20.99
N CYS A 151 -10.78 -10.25 -20.55
CA CYS A 151 -10.37 -10.20 -19.15
C CYS A 151 -10.35 -8.73 -18.68
N SER A 152 -11.51 -8.21 -18.30
CA SER A 152 -11.66 -6.83 -17.83
C SER A 152 -11.87 -6.75 -16.32
N GLY A 153 -11.43 -5.65 -15.71
CA GLY A 153 -11.70 -5.36 -14.29
C GLY A 153 -10.87 -6.18 -13.30
N LEU A 154 -11.53 -7.03 -12.52
CA LEU A 154 -10.99 -7.67 -11.31
C LEU A 154 -9.75 -8.55 -11.53
N PRO A 155 -9.64 -9.40 -12.58
CA PRO A 155 -8.46 -10.25 -12.72
C PRO A 155 -7.18 -9.46 -12.96
N ILE A 156 -7.26 -8.38 -13.76
CA ILE A 156 -6.11 -7.47 -13.97
C ILE A 156 -5.70 -6.84 -12.62
N LEU A 157 -6.68 -6.39 -11.82
CA LEU A 157 -6.42 -5.81 -10.51
C LEU A 157 -5.80 -6.83 -9.55
N TYR A 158 -6.27 -8.08 -9.58
CA TYR A 158 -5.75 -9.16 -8.75
C TYR A 158 -4.29 -9.49 -9.10
N VAL A 159 -3.97 -9.68 -10.39
CA VAL A 159 -2.59 -9.95 -10.81
C VAL A 159 -1.67 -8.76 -10.51
N ARG A 160 -2.17 -7.53 -10.72
CA ARG A 160 -1.44 -6.31 -10.33
C ARG A 160 -1.14 -6.29 -8.84
N ASP A 161 -2.12 -6.61 -8.01
CA ASP A 161 -1.96 -6.62 -6.57
C ASP A 161 -0.94 -7.69 -6.12
N LEU A 162 -0.95 -8.89 -6.71
CA LEU A 162 0.07 -9.90 -6.44
C LEU A 162 1.50 -9.45 -6.76
N LEU A 163 1.69 -8.59 -7.78
CA LEU A 163 3.01 -8.06 -8.14
C LEU A 163 3.49 -6.95 -7.19
N LEU A 164 2.57 -6.15 -6.68
CA LEU A 164 2.86 -4.97 -5.85
C LEU A 164 2.80 -5.28 -4.35
N ASN A 165 2.04 -6.30 -3.98
CA ASN A 165 1.85 -6.79 -2.61
C ASN A 165 1.93 -8.33 -2.60
N PRO A 166 3.10 -8.92 -2.93
CA PRO A 166 3.23 -10.37 -2.99
C PRO A 166 2.90 -11.02 -1.64
N PRO A 167 2.11 -12.11 -1.63
CA PRO A 167 1.82 -12.85 -0.41
C PRO A 167 3.04 -13.67 0.02
N ALA A 168 2.97 -14.31 1.20
CA ALA A 168 4.01 -15.22 1.67
C ALA A 168 4.31 -16.35 0.66
N TYR A 169 5.54 -16.86 0.66
CA TYR A 169 5.99 -17.87 -0.31
C TYR A 169 5.08 -19.11 -0.36
N GLU A 170 4.58 -19.58 0.78
CA GLU A 170 3.67 -20.72 0.86
C GLU A 170 2.34 -20.44 0.16
N ILE A 171 1.78 -19.24 0.38
CA ILE A 171 0.53 -18.79 -0.25
C ILE A 171 0.75 -18.62 -1.76
N ALA A 172 1.84 -17.97 -2.17
CA ALA A 172 2.18 -17.79 -3.59
C ALA A 172 2.36 -19.14 -4.30
N SER A 173 3.01 -20.10 -3.65
CA SER A 173 3.19 -21.46 -4.17
C SER A 173 1.87 -22.20 -4.31
N THR A 174 0.98 -22.05 -3.33
CA THR A 174 -0.38 -22.63 -3.35
C THR A 174 -1.21 -22.05 -4.49
N ILE A 175 -1.21 -20.72 -4.65
CA ILE A 175 -1.88 -20.05 -5.77
C ILE A 175 -1.35 -20.60 -7.10
N GLN A 176 -0.02 -20.71 -7.26
CA GLN A 176 0.58 -21.25 -8.48
C GLN A 176 0.17 -22.71 -8.73
N ALA A 177 0.14 -23.55 -7.70
CA ALA A 177 -0.29 -24.94 -7.80
C ALA A 177 -1.76 -25.05 -8.24
N ILE A 178 -2.64 -24.22 -7.69
CA ILE A 178 -4.05 -24.14 -8.08
C ILE A 178 -4.16 -23.73 -9.55
N CYS A 179 -3.45 -22.68 -9.99
CA CYS A 179 -3.48 -22.26 -11.39
C CYS A 179 -3.02 -23.36 -12.35
N LYS A 180 -1.96 -24.11 -12.00
CA LYS A 180 -1.47 -25.27 -12.78
C LYS A 180 -2.47 -26.43 -12.80
N LEU A 181 -3.25 -26.61 -11.73
CA LEU A 181 -4.30 -27.61 -11.67
C LEU A 181 -5.47 -27.18 -12.58
N MET A 182 -5.93 -25.93 -12.44
CA MET A 182 -7.02 -25.37 -13.25
C MET A 182 -6.69 -25.40 -14.76
N SER A 183 -5.44 -25.18 -15.15
CA SER A 183 -5.04 -25.26 -16.57
C SER A 183 -5.13 -26.68 -17.17
N LYS A 184 -5.33 -27.70 -16.34
CA LYS A 184 -5.48 -29.11 -16.76
C LYS A 184 -6.91 -29.61 -16.61
N VAL A 185 -7.82 -28.79 -16.08
CA VAL A 185 -9.22 -29.19 -15.89
C VAL A 185 -9.89 -29.30 -17.26
N THR A 186 -10.51 -30.46 -17.52
CA THR A 186 -11.21 -30.76 -18.77
C THR A 186 -12.73 -30.58 -18.65
N CYS A 187 -13.26 -30.44 -17.43
CA CYS A 187 -14.65 -30.12 -17.21
C CYS A 187 -14.92 -28.61 -17.34
N SER A 188 -16.16 -28.27 -17.70
CA SER A 188 -16.61 -26.89 -17.70
C SER A 188 -16.56 -26.34 -16.27
N ILE A 189 -15.89 -25.20 -16.08
CA ILE A 189 -15.97 -24.44 -14.84
C ILE A 189 -17.39 -23.83 -14.79
N PRO A 190 -18.16 -24.04 -13.71
CA PRO A 190 -19.49 -23.46 -13.60
C PRO A 190 -19.41 -21.94 -13.74
N GLU A 191 -20.32 -21.36 -14.52
CA GLU A 191 -20.45 -19.91 -14.58
C GLU A 191 -20.94 -19.41 -13.21
N PHE A 192 -20.06 -18.72 -12.50
CA PHE A 192 -20.45 -17.99 -11.30
C PHE A 192 -21.11 -16.69 -11.77
N THR A 193 -22.44 -16.65 -11.76
CA THR A 193 -23.18 -15.39 -11.88
C THR A 193 -23.00 -14.61 -10.59
N CYS A 194 -22.14 -13.59 -10.63
CA CYS A 194 -22.02 -12.58 -9.57
C CYS A 194 -23.08 -11.50 -9.73
#